data_AF-S9Q3X4-F1
#
_entry.id   AF-S9Q3X4-F1
#
_cell.length_a   1.000
_cell.length_b   1.000
_cell.length_c   1.000
_cell.angle_alpha   90.00
_cell.angle_beta   90.00
_cell.angle_gamma   90.00
#
_symmetry.space_group_name_H-M   'P 1'
#
loop_
_entity.id
_entity.type
_entity.pdbx_description
1 polymer ?
#
loop_
_entity_poly.entity_id
_entity_poly.type
_entity_poly.pdbx_seq_one_letter_code
_entity_poly.pdbx_strand_id
1 'polypeptide(L)'
;MTSTISTIEQLDLVKLLDSCDSFHNNFIPGSVPFYLDGAIVGYVIPEVINELVKFDSFNFDWIYEPGKSLQLNATSFEKRSSILEKILNVWRKSNLFGVADQWRDELYSVFGPNGEVAIAVERGGYWLFGFVSYGVHCTIYIPPTPTTPMRLWVPRRSPTKQTWPGYLDNSVAGGITHGDSIVGTMAKECLEEANLSVSHSNLQSRGIVSYIKFARQKWYQPELQYVFDIPINEDTKLRPNDGEVAEFHLWTLDQVIQGLAEQRFKPNCALVILDFFIRHGILSPEHPQYYETFQRIHRTLPHPISKYQKESKHDISTPHASPNDITESQYFNPCATWSANSDKSECKYKYAVLILNRSISVSKNRFRHLWENASLRICADGGSNRLRSYDPTLRPDMLVGDFDSLTDETREHYKQMGVQILHDSDQDSTDFMKAQKVIQDKGVFAIFTLCSMDGRVDHALGNFNHLYWSYTKYKRTQLFILSEANVTWLLPSGESKIDCSTNVNQHCGILPVGGPAFVSETDGLEWNLKNQVCSFGGLISSCNIVRKADITVRTQHPVIWTMEVIDPTE
;
A
#
# COMPACT_ATOMS: atom_id res chain seq x y z
N MET A 1 40.00 2.18 23.70
CA MET A 1 38.91 1.93 24.66
C MET A 1 37.63 2.27 23.95
N THR A 2 36.91 1.28 23.41
CA THR A 2 35.57 1.48 22.87
C THR A 2 34.65 1.75 24.04
N SER A 3 34.00 2.92 24.06
CA SER A 3 32.93 3.20 25.02
C SER A 3 31.82 2.19 24.80
N THR A 4 31.44 1.46 25.85
CA THR A 4 30.32 0.52 25.81
C THR A 4 29.04 1.32 25.56
N ILE A 5 28.38 1.07 24.42
CA ILE A 5 27.10 1.68 24.09
C ILE A 5 26.04 0.77 24.70
N SER A 6 25.36 1.27 25.72
CA SER A 6 24.40 0.46 26.50
C SER A 6 22.95 0.80 26.20
N THR A 7 22.66 1.84 25.43
CA THR A 7 21.29 2.26 25.13
C THR A 7 21.11 2.66 23.68
N ILE A 8 19.86 2.59 23.19
CA ILE A 8 19.52 2.90 21.79
C ILE A 8 19.76 4.38 21.46
N GLU A 9 19.65 5.27 22.44
CA GLU A 9 19.85 6.72 22.31
C GLU A 9 21.30 7.12 22.01
N GLN A 10 22.24 6.22 22.27
CA GLN A 10 23.66 6.43 21.98
C GLN A 10 24.06 5.89 20.60
N LEU A 11 23.16 5.21 19.90
CA LEU A 11 23.43 4.58 18.63
C LEU A 11 23.41 5.62 17.50
N ASP A 12 24.48 5.68 16.72
CA ASP A 12 24.51 6.49 15.49
C ASP A 12 23.74 5.77 14.38
N LEU A 13 22.43 6.06 14.29
CA LEU A 13 21.52 5.44 13.33
C LEU A 13 21.91 5.79 11.89
N VAL A 14 22.32 7.03 11.63
CA VAL A 14 22.71 7.47 10.28
C VAL A 14 23.90 6.67 9.77
N LYS A 15 24.89 6.41 10.63
CA LYS A 15 26.03 5.55 10.28
C LYS A 15 25.61 4.12 9.90
N LEU A 16 24.60 3.56 10.57
CA LEU A 16 24.03 2.26 10.19
C LEU A 16 23.32 2.34 8.84
N LEU A 17 22.52 3.38 8.61
CA LEU A 17 21.81 3.60 7.35
C LEU A 17 22.79 3.73 6.18
N ASP A 18 23.86 4.51 6.33
CA ASP A 18 24.87 4.75 5.29
C ASP A 18 25.62 3.47 4.88
N SER A 19 25.68 2.47 5.77
CA SER A 19 26.29 1.17 5.47
C SER A 19 25.47 0.33 4.47
N CYS A 20 24.19 0.68 4.26
CA CYS A 20 23.28 -0.08 3.42
C CYS A 20 22.46 0.78 2.45
N ASP A 21 21.69 1.76 2.93
CA ASP A 21 21.00 2.76 2.10
C ASP A 21 21.99 3.86 1.67
N SER A 22 22.99 3.48 0.89
CA SER A 22 24.12 4.34 0.52
C SER A 22 23.86 5.20 -0.73
N PHE A 23 22.60 5.29 -1.18
CA PHE A 23 22.20 6.04 -2.37
C PHE A 23 21.47 7.34 -2.01
N HIS A 24 22.25 8.42 -1.87
CA HIS A 24 21.76 9.71 -1.37
C HIS A 24 21.22 10.64 -2.47
N ASN A 25 21.81 10.60 -3.68
CA ASN A 25 21.59 11.64 -4.69
C ASN A 25 20.41 11.38 -5.64
N ASN A 26 19.61 10.31 -5.42
CA ASN A 26 18.51 9.89 -6.30
C ASN A 26 18.86 9.81 -7.80
N PHE A 27 20.14 9.82 -8.15
CA PHE A 27 20.65 9.89 -9.51
C PHE A 27 22.01 9.20 -9.61
N ILE A 28 22.18 8.40 -10.67
CA ILE A 28 23.47 7.82 -11.04
C ILE A 28 23.90 8.49 -12.35
N PRO A 29 24.99 9.29 -12.34
CA PRO A 29 25.50 9.94 -13.53
C PRO A 29 25.71 8.95 -14.68
N GLY A 30 25.11 9.25 -15.83
CA GLY A 30 25.22 8.46 -17.05
C GLY A 30 24.45 7.13 -17.04
N SER A 31 23.77 6.78 -15.94
CA SER A 31 22.88 5.60 -15.96
C SER A 31 21.73 5.79 -16.96
N VAL A 32 21.34 4.69 -17.58
CA VAL A 32 20.27 4.62 -18.55
C VAL A 32 19.10 3.87 -17.93
N PRO A 33 17.89 4.43 -17.88
CA PRO A 33 16.70 3.72 -17.41
C PRO A 33 16.39 2.52 -18.31
N PHE A 34 16.13 1.37 -17.69
CA PHE A 34 15.64 0.16 -18.33
C PHE A 34 14.11 0.18 -18.30
N TYR A 35 13.48 0.31 -19.46
CA TYR A 35 12.04 0.31 -19.64
C TYR A 35 11.49 -1.06 -20.04
N LEU A 36 10.33 -1.37 -19.47
CA LEU A 36 9.46 -2.46 -19.89
C LEU A 36 8.01 -1.96 -19.87
N ASP A 37 7.32 -2.07 -21.01
CA ASP A 37 5.91 -1.66 -21.17
C ASP A 37 5.62 -0.24 -20.63
N GLY A 38 6.56 0.69 -20.82
CA GLY A 38 6.46 2.09 -20.40
C GLY A 38 6.85 2.40 -18.95
N ALA A 39 7.20 1.39 -18.13
CA ALA A 39 7.69 1.58 -16.77
C ALA A 39 9.19 1.31 -16.64
N ILE A 40 9.85 2.03 -15.73
CA ILE A 40 11.26 1.81 -15.39
C ILE A 40 11.35 0.59 -14.47
N VAL A 41 11.95 -0.48 -14.95
CA VAL A 41 12.18 -1.70 -14.16
C VAL A 41 13.57 -1.77 -13.53
N GLY A 42 14.48 -0.90 -13.97
CA GLY A 42 15.83 -0.77 -13.41
C GLY A 42 16.63 0.36 -14.02
N TYR A 43 17.87 0.53 -13.57
CA TYR A 43 18.84 1.49 -14.11
C TYR A 43 20.15 0.79 -14.44
N VAL A 44 20.60 0.96 -15.68
CA VAL A 44 21.80 0.29 -16.21
C VAL A 44 22.92 1.32 -16.32
N ILE A 45 24.09 1.00 -15.76
CA ILE A 45 25.23 1.91 -15.81
C ILE A 45 25.93 1.88 -17.19
N PRO A 46 26.68 2.94 -17.58
CA PRO A 46 27.32 3.03 -18.90
C PRO A 46 28.17 1.82 -19.30
N GLU A 47 28.92 1.26 -18.35
CA GLU A 47 29.82 0.14 -18.63
C GLU A 47 29.06 -1.13 -18.99
N VAL A 48 27.87 -1.33 -18.42
CA VAL A 48 26.99 -2.46 -18.77
C VAL A 48 26.32 -2.18 -20.12
N ILE A 49 25.87 -0.96 -20.36
CA ILE A 49 25.30 -0.56 -21.67
C ILE A 49 26.30 -0.79 -22.81
N ASN A 50 27.57 -0.42 -22.63
CA ASN A 50 28.61 -0.62 -23.65
C ASN A 50 28.81 -2.10 -24.03
N GLU A 51 28.53 -3.02 -23.10
CA GLU A 51 28.59 -4.46 -23.35
C GLU A 51 27.26 -5.00 -23.88
N LEU A 52 26.12 -4.42 -23.48
CA LEU A 52 24.79 -4.78 -23.97
C LEU A 52 24.63 -4.48 -25.47
N VAL A 53 25.05 -3.30 -25.93
CA VAL A 53 24.89 -2.91 -27.35
C VAL A 53 25.67 -3.80 -28.33
N LYS A 54 26.69 -4.54 -27.85
CA LYS A 54 27.39 -5.53 -28.68
C LYS A 54 26.45 -6.66 -29.13
N PHE A 55 25.36 -6.87 -28.40
CA PHE A 55 24.33 -7.83 -28.75
C PHE A 55 23.30 -7.32 -29.79
N ASP A 56 23.36 -6.06 -30.21
CA ASP A 56 22.43 -5.52 -31.23
C ASP A 56 22.53 -6.28 -32.56
N SER A 57 23.71 -6.85 -32.85
CA SER A 57 23.94 -7.73 -34.00
C SER A 57 23.11 -9.03 -33.97
N PHE A 58 22.57 -9.42 -32.80
CA PHE A 58 21.73 -10.60 -32.63
C PHE A 58 20.23 -10.31 -32.78
N ASN A 59 19.87 -9.05 -33.09
CA ASN A 59 18.49 -8.60 -33.32
C ASN A 59 17.54 -8.99 -32.17
N PHE A 60 17.96 -8.74 -30.93
CA PHE A 60 17.06 -8.89 -29.79
C PHE A 60 15.92 -7.88 -29.87
N ASP A 61 14.75 -8.26 -29.34
CA ASP A 61 13.56 -7.41 -29.27
C ASP A 61 13.75 -6.32 -28.19
N TRP A 62 14.74 -5.46 -28.35
CA TRP A 62 14.99 -4.28 -27.52
C TRP A 62 15.35 -3.06 -28.37
N ILE A 63 15.23 -1.87 -27.80
CA ILE A 63 15.64 -0.61 -28.42
C ILE A 63 16.52 0.12 -27.42
N TYR A 64 17.75 0.43 -27.82
CA TYR A 64 18.63 1.31 -27.07
C TYR A 64 18.68 2.69 -27.73
N GLU A 65 18.27 3.72 -26.99
CA GLU A 65 18.49 5.12 -27.35
C GLU A 65 19.73 5.65 -26.61
N PRO A 66 20.82 6.00 -27.32
CA PRO A 66 22.08 6.39 -26.70
C PRO A 66 21.95 7.45 -25.61
N GLY A 67 22.34 7.07 -24.38
CA GLY A 67 22.31 7.94 -23.21
C GLY A 67 20.91 8.33 -22.70
N LYS A 68 19.83 7.76 -23.25
CA LYS A 68 18.44 8.09 -22.90
C LYS A 68 17.68 6.93 -22.29
N SER A 69 17.61 5.79 -22.97
CA SER A 69 16.79 4.66 -22.52
C SER A 69 17.25 3.34 -23.12
N LEU A 70 16.99 2.25 -22.39
CA LEU A 70 17.03 0.88 -22.90
C LEU A 70 15.63 0.30 -22.74
N GLN A 71 14.96 -0.10 -23.82
CA GLN A 71 13.60 -0.59 -23.79
C GLN A 71 13.55 -2.05 -24.26
N LEU A 72 13.01 -2.95 -23.45
CA LEU A 72 12.75 -4.33 -23.85
C LEU A 72 11.35 -4.44 -24.45
N ASN A 73 11.27 -4.71 -25.76
CA ASN A 73 10.03 -4.76 -26.56
C ASN A 73 9.49 -6.17 -26.77
N ALA A 74 10.21 -7.21 -26.33
CA ALA A 74 9.71 -8.58 -26.35
C ALA A 74 8.32 -8.63 -25.67
N THR A 75 7.34 -9.25 -26.32
CA THR A 75 5.93 -9.19 -25.89
C THR A 75 5.53 -10.27 -24.88
N SER A 76 6.34 -11.32 -24.73
CA SER A 76 6.05 -12.47 -23.85
C SER A 76 7.11 -12.63 -22.76
N PHE A 77 6.68 -13.10 -21.58
CA PHE A 77 7.56 -13.43 -20.45
C PHE A 77 8.74 -14.34 -20.85
N GLU A 78 8.51 -15.36 -21.67
CA GLU A 78 9.52 -16.36 -22.06
C GLU A 78 10.63 -15.72 -22.91
N LYS A 79 10.23 -14.90 -23.89
CA LYS A 79 11.19 -14.16 -24.72
C LYS A 79 11.99 -13.15 -23.91
N ARG A 80 11.34 -12.39 -23.03
CA ARG A 80 12.01 -11.40 -22.17
C ARG A 80 13.08 -12.07 -21.30
N SER A 81 12.70 -13.16 -20.64
CA SER A 81 13.59 -13.94 -19.77
C SER A 81 14.73 -14.58 -20.57
N SER A 82 14.44 -15.18 -21.73
CA SER A 82 15.45 -15.83 -22.58
C SER A 82 16.48 -14.85 -23.16
N ILE A 83 16.10 -13.60 -23.45
CA ILE A 83 17.05 -12.56 -23.89
C ILE A 83 18.10 -12.32 -22.80
N LEU A 84 17.65 -12.06 -21.57
CA LEU A 84 18.55 -11.79 -20.45
C LEU A 84 19.36 -13.02 -20.05
N GLU A 85 18.75 -14.21 -20.09
CA GLU A 85 19.45 -15.48 -19.88
C GLU A 85 20.61 -15.66 -20.87
N LYS A 86 20.39 -15.40 -22.17
CA LYS A 86 21.44 -15.52 -23.20
C LYS A 86 22.59 -14.53 -22.95
N ILE A 87 22.25 -13.28 -22.63
CA ILE A 87 23.23 -12.24 -22.31
C ILE A 87 24.07 -12.65 -21.09
N LEU A 88 23.40 -13.02 -19.99
CA LEU A 88 24.05 -13.41 -18.75
C LEU A 88 24.91 -14.67 -18.92
N ASN A 89 24.50 -15.63 -19.74
CA ASN A 89 25.31 -16.82 -20.04
C ASN A 89 26.58 -16.49 -20.82
N VAL A 90 26.52 -15.53 -21.76
CA VAL A 90 27.73 -15.06 -22.47
C VAL A 90 28.68 -14.38 -21.48
N TRP A 91 28.16 -13.49 -20.63
CA TRP A 91 28.96 -12.81 -19.60
C TRP A 91 29.48 -13.78 -18.52
N ARG A 92 28.73 -14.83 -18.18
CA ARG A 92 29.18 -15.91 -17.30
C ARG A 92 30.40 -16.61 -17.88
N LYS A 93 30.38 -16.99 -19.17
CA LYS A 93 31.50 -17.69 -19.82
C LYS A 93 32.79 -16.90 -19.83
N SER A 94 32.72 -15.57 -19.96
CA SER A 94 33.88 -14.68 -19.91
C SER A 94 34.17 -14.12 -18.50
N ASN A 95 33.39 -14.52 -17.49
CA ASN A 95 33.32 -13.92 -16.17
C ASN A 95 33.27 -12.37 -16.17
N LEU A 96 32.62 -11.80 -17.18
CA LEU A 96 32.45 -10.36 -17.28
C LEU A 96 31.63 -9.86 -16.09
N PHE A 97 32.06 -8.75 -15.50
CA PHE A 97 31.50 -8.17 -14.27
C PHE A 97 31.52 -9.10 -13.04
N GLY A 98 32.18 -10.27 -13.09
CA GLY A 98 32.16 -11.25 -12.01
C GLY A 98 30.89 -12.10 -11.95
N VAL A 99 30.12 -12.19 -13.05
CA VAL A 99 28.85 -12.95 -13.11
C VAL A 99 29.05 -14.43 -12.78
N ALA A 100 30.14 -15.06 -13.21
CA ALA A 100 30.39 -16.47 -12.91
C ALA A 100 30.60 -16.72 -11.42
N ASP A 101 31.27 -15.78 -10.74
CA ASP A 101 31.53 -15.88 -9.30
C ASP A 101 30.25 -15.74 -8.48
N GLN A 102 29.24 -15.03 -9.00
CA GLN A 102 27.98 -14.76 -8.31
C GLN A 102 26.85 -15.72 -8.72
N TRP A 103 27.09 -16.64 -9.65
CA TRP A 103 26.06 -17.55 -10.15
C TRP A 103 25.50 -18.46 -9.06
N ARG A 104 24.19 -18.72 -9.09
CA ARG A 104 23.46 -19.48 -8.07
C ARG A 104 22.57 -20.58 -8.64
N ASP A 105 22.29 -20.55 -9.94
CA ASP A 105 21.25 -21.39 -10.54
C ASP A 105 19.89 -21.13 -9.87
N GLU A 106 19.64 -19.84 -9.56
CA GLU A 106 18.45 -19.33 -8.88
C GLU A 106 17.92 -18.12 -9.63
N LEU A 107 16.72 -18.25 -10.19
CA LEU A 107 16.06 -17.15 -10.88
C LEU A 107 15.34 -16.24 -9.88
N TYR A 108 15.40 -14.94 -10.10
CA TYR A 108 14.62 -13.90 -9.43
C TYR A 108 13.56 -13.34 -10.37
N SER A 109 12.43 -12.93 -9.80
CA SER A 109 11.34 -12.27 -10.53
C SER A 109 11.56 -10.76 -10.64
N VAL A 110 11.43 -10.21 -11.85
CA VAL A 110 11.29 -8.77 -12.10
C VAL A 110 9.84 -8.49 -12.45
N PHE A 111 9.26 -7.49 -11.80
CA PHE A 111 7.85 -7.14 -11.96
C PHE A 111 7.67 -6.07 -13.03
N GLY A 112 6.64 -6.24 -13.86
CA GLY A 112 6.20 -5.23 -14.83
C GLY A 112 5.25 -4.21 -14.21
N PRO A 113 4.82 -3.18 -14.97
CA PRO A 113 3.97 -2.08 -14.48
C PRO A 113 2.67 -2.52 -13.80
N ASN A 114 2.14 -3.69 -14.16
CA ASN A 114 0.92 -4.23 -13.58
C ASN A 114 1.12 -4.92 -12.22
N GLY A 115 2.36 -5.08 -11.76
CA GLY A 115 2.74 -5.81 -10.55
C GLY A 115 2.81 -7.33 -10.73
N GLU A 116 2.76 -7.80 -11.98
CA GLU A 116 2.93 -9.19 -12.38
C GLU A 116 4.38 -9.49 -12.75
N VAL A 117 4.79 -10.75 -12.63
CA VAL A 117 6.14 -11.16 -13.03
C VAL A 117 6.27 -11.02 -14.54
N ALA A 118 7.24 -10.23 -14.98
CA ALA A 118 7.44 -9.93 -16.39
C ALA A 118 8.77 -10.50 -16.94
N ILE A 119 9.72 -10.80 -16.05
CA ILE A 119 11.01 -11.41 -16.38
C ILE A 119 11.42 -12.34 -15.24
N ALA A 120 11.94 -13.52 -15.56
CA ALA A 120 12.78 -14.30 -14.65
C ALA A 120 14.25 -14.16 -15.07
N VAL A 121 15.12 -13.82 -14.13
CA VAL A 121 16.53 -13.50 -14.39
C VAL A 121 17.43 -14.09 -13.32
N GLU A 122 18.60 -14.56 -13.70
CA GLU A 122 19.53 -15.20 -12.76
C GLU A 122 20.01 -14.25 -11.66
N ARG A 123 19.96 -14.71 -10.40
CA ARG A 123 20.39 -14.00 -9.19
C ARG A 123 21.84 -13.54 -9.25
N GLY A 124 22.71 -14.27 -9.94
CA GLY A 124 24.10 -13.86 -10.15
C GLY A 124 24.29 -12.60 -11.01
N GLY A 125 23.28 -12.19 -11.78
CA GLY A 125 23.39 -11.12 -12.77
C GLY A 125 22.30 -10.04 -12.74
N TYR A 126 21.21 -10.21 -11.98
CA TYR A 126 20.08 -9.26 -11.96
C TYR A 126 20.50 -7.81 -11.62
N TRP A 127 21.49 -7.65 -10.73
CA TRP A 127 21.98 -6.36 -10.24
C TRP A 127 22.69 -5.52 -11.31
N LEU A 128 23.10 -6.13 -12.43
CA LEU A 128 23.67 -5.40 -13.57
C LEU A 128 22.64 -4.50 -14.26
N PHE A 129 21.37 -4.87 -14.15
CA PHE A 129 20.25 -4.17 -14.77
C PHE A 129 19.54 -3.21 -13.79
N GLY A 130 19.98 -3.19 -12.53
CA GLY A 130 19.37 -2.37 -11.49
C GLY A 130 17.95 -2.81 -11.12
N PHE A 131 17.62 -4.08 -11.34
CA PHE A 131 16.32 -4.65 -10.97
C PHE A 131 16.16 -4.76 -9.46
N VAL A 132 14.92 -4.65 -8.99
CA VAL A 132 14.58 -4.85 -7.57
C VAL A 132 14.74 -6.33 -7.20
N SER A 133 15.48 -6.61 -6.12
CA SER A 133 15.44 -7.93 -5.48
C SER A 133 14.51 -7.95 -4.28
N TYR A 134 13.93 -9.13 -4.05
CA TYR A 134 13.00 -9.38 -2.97
C TYR A 134 13.57 -10.44 -2.04
N GLY A 135 13.33 -10.27 -0.74
CA GLY A 135 13.70 -11.25 0.27
C GLY A 135 12.73 -11.24 1.43
N VAL A 136 12.93 -12.20 2.31
CA VAL A 136 12.20 -12.34 3.58
C VAL A 136 13.21 -12.30 4.71
N HIS A 137 12.88 -11.59 5.78
CA HIS A 137 13.72 -11.49 6.97
C HIS A 137 12.86 -11.67 8.21
N CYS A 138 13.32 -12.45 9.18
CA CYS A 138 12.61 -12.71 10.42
C CYS A 138 13.42 -12.38 11.66
N THR A 139 12.78 -11.69 12.59
CA THR A 139 13.25 -11.57 13.97
C THR A 139 12.48 -12.55 14.86
N ILE A 140 13.16 -13.59 15.31
CA ILE A 140 12.66 -14.56 16.29
C ILE A 140 13.07 -14.07 17.68
N TYR A 141 12.10 -13.94 18.58
CA TYR A 141 12.33 -13.34 19.90
C TYR A 141 11.52 -14.01 20.99
N ILE A 142 11.98 -13.86 22.23
CA ILE A 142 11.25 -14.20 23.44
C ILE A 142 10.60 -12.90 23.94
N PRO A 143 9.25 -12.81 23.98
CA PRO A 143 8.55 -11.64 24.48
C PRO A 143 8.95 -11.29 25.92
N PRO A 144 8.93 -10.00 26.29
CA PRO A 144 9.20 -9.60 27.67
C PRO A 144 8.09 -10.13 28.60
N THR A 145 8.49 -10.46 29.83
CA THR A 145 7.58 -10.73 30.96
C THR A 145 7.83 -9.68 32.05
N PRO A 146 6.97 -9.57 33.08
CA PRO A 146 7.19 -8.63 34.18
C PRO A 146 8.55 -8.76 34.88
N THR A 147 9.20 -9.93 34.80
CA THR A 147 10.47 -10.22 35.47
C THR A 147 11.65 -10.39 34.51
N THR A 148 11.40 -10.55 33.21
CA THR A 148 12.44 -10.88 32.22
C THR A 148 12.31 -9.99 30.99
N PRO A 149 13.36 -9.24 30.60
CA PRO A 149 13.31 -8.39 29.42
C PRO A 149 13.26 -9.21 28.12
N MET A 150 12.88 -8.55 27.03
CA MET A 150 12.88 -9.14 25.70
C MET A 150 14.29 -9.64 25.31
N ARG A 151 14.34 -10.78 24.62
CA ARG A 151 15.58 -11.33 24.06
C ARG A 151 15.39 -11.77 22.61
N LEU A 152 16.40 -11.54 21.77
CA LEU A 152 16.37 -11.84 20.35
C LEU A 152 17.31 -12.99 20.03
N TRP A 153 16.90 -13.88 19.13
CA TRP A 153 17.81 -14.87 18.55
C TRP A 153 18.64 -14.25 17.43
N VAL A 154 19.94 -14.14 17.64
CA VAL A 154 20.91 -13.54 16.73
C VAL A 154 21.88 -14.62 16.23
N PRO A 155 21.77 -15.04 14.96
CA PRO A 155 22.73 -15.97 14.37
C PRO A 155 24.01 -15.26 13.95
N ARG A 156 25.09 -16.06 13.91
CA ARG A 156 26.33 -15.71 13.22
C ARG A 156 26.40 -16.48 11.90
N ARG A 157 26.61 -15.77 10.80
CA ARG A 157 26.79 -16.35 9.47
C ARG A 157 28.00 -17.27 9.43
N SER A 158 27.89 -18.37 8.69
CA SER A 158 28.99 -19.32 8.50
C SER A 158 30.24 -18.63 7.91
N PRO A 159 31.46 -18.99 8.35
CA PRO A 159 32.70 -18.50 7.75
C PRO A 159 32.85 -18.82 6.26
N THR A 160 32.12 -19.81 5.75
CA THR A 160 32.14 -20.21 4.34
C THR A 160 31.14 -19.46 3.46
N LYS A 161 30.28 -18.62 4.04
CA LYS A 161 29.34 -17.80 3.26
C LYS A 161 30.09 -16.87 2.31
N GLN A 162 29.66 -16.84 1.05
CA GLN A 162 30.32 -16.00 0.03
C GLN A 162 30.21 -14.49 0.33
N THR A 163 29.14 -14.06 0.98
CA THR A 163 28.94 -12.66 1.36
C THR A 163 28.85 -12.53 2.88
N TRP A 164 29.61 -11.58 3.43
CA TRP A 164 29.63 -11.25 4.86
C TRP A 164 29.89 -12.46 5.79
N PRO A 165 30.97 -13.25 5.59
CA PRO A 165 31.28 -14.39 6.46
C PRO A 165 31.53 -13.93 7.90
N GLY A 166 30.95 -14.62 8.88
CA GLY A 166 31.14 -14.34 10.32
C GLY A 166 30.39 -13.12 10.88
N TYR A 167 29.70 -12.35 10.04
CA TYR A 167 28.80 -11.26 10.47
C TYR A 167 27.56 -11.83 11.16
N LEU A 168 26.91 -10.99 11.97
CA LEU A 168 25.61 -11.30 12.57
C LEU A 168 24.49 -11.09 11.54
N ASP A 169 23.42 -11.86 11.67
CA ASP A 169 22.27 -11.83 10.76
C ASP A 169 20.95 -11.61 11.51
N ASN A 170 19.85 -11.48 10.78
CA ASN A 170 18.52 -11.69 11.36
C ASN A 170 18.31 -13.18 11.64
N SER A 171 17.35 -13.53 12.50
CA SER A 171 17.18 -14.92 12.98
C SER A 171 17.03 -15.93 11.86
N VAL A 172 16.32 -15.54 10.80
CA VAL A 172 16.16 -16.28 9.54
C VAL A 172 16.08 -15.25 8.42
N ALA A 173 16.76 -15.45 7.28
CA ALA A 173 16.66 -14.56 6.14
C ALA A 173 16.99 -15.22 4.79
N GLY A 174 16.14 -15.02 3.78
CA GLY A 174 16.31 -15.62 2.46
C GLY A 174 15.89 -14.73 1.31
N GLY A 175 16.43 -14.99 0.12
CA GLY A 175 15.97 -14.36 -1.12
C GLY A 175 14.71 -15.06 -1.62
N ILE A 176 13.75 -14.30 -2.18
CA ILE A 176 12.56 -14.91 -2.79
C ILE A 176 12.91 -15.29 -4.22
N THR A 177 12.95 -16.60 -4.49
CA THR A 177 13.21 -17.11 -5.85
C THR A 177 11.96 -16.99 -6.73
N HIS A 178 12.16 -17.05 -8.04
CA HIS A 178 11.07 -16.99 -9.00
C HIS A 178 10.11 -18.16 -8.82
N GLY A 179 8.84 -17.86 -8.60
CA GLY A 179 7.78 -18.85 -8.38
C GLY A 179 7.50 -19.13 -6.90
N ASP A 180 8.40 -18.76 -5.99
CA ASP A 180 8.16 -18.92 -4.55
C ASP A 180 7.21 -17.84 -4.02
N SER A 181 6.37 -18.22 -3.05
CA SER A 181 5.56 -17.28 -2.30
C SER A 181 6.36 -16.70 -1.11
N ILE A 182 5.97 -15.50 -0.64
CA ILE A 182 6.62 -14.85 0.52
C ILE A 182 6.57 -15.77 1.75
N VAL A 183 5.40 -16.35 2.03
CA VAL A 183 5.19 -17.22 3.19
C VAL A 183 5.89 -18.57 3.01
N GLY A 184 5.85 -19.13 1.80
CA GLY A 184 6.56 -20.37 1.48
C GLY A 184 8.07 -20.22 1.65
N THR A 185 8.64 -19.10 1.16
CA THR A 185 10.06 -18.77 1.35
C THR A 185 10.38 -18.68 2.84
N MET A 186 9.62 -17.88 3.61
CA MET A 186 9.88 -17.74 5.06
C MET A 186 9.78 -19.08 5.82
N ALA A 187 8.81 -19.94 5.48
CA ALA A 187 8.69 -21.26 6.09
C ALA A 187 9.88 -22.17 5.76
N LYS A 188 10.34 -22.15 4.50
CA LYS A 188 11.51 -22.90 4.03
C LYS A 188 12.77 -22.46 4.79
N GLU A 189 13.05 -21.16 4.80
CA GLU A 189 14.23 -20.59 5.46
C GLU A 189 14.23 -20.83 6.98
N CYS A 190 13.06 -20.81 7.64
CA CYS A 190 12.96 -21.13 9.06
C CYS A 190 13.42 -22.56 9.37
N LEU A 191 13.13 -23.51 8.47
CA LEU A 191 13.55 -24.89 8.61
C LEU A 191 15.03 -25.07 8.25
N GLU A 192 15.47 -24.47 7.13
CA GLU A 192 16.82 -24.61 6.58
C GLU A 192 17.89 -23.93 7.46
N GLU A 193 17.65 -22.71 7.93
CA GLU A 193 18.65 -21.95 8.69
C GLU A 193 18.57 -22.18 10.21
N ALA A 194 17.35 -22.33 10.75
CA ALA A 194 17.11 -22.32 12.20
C ALA A 194 16.55 -23.62 12.78
N ASN A 195 16.30 -24.64 11.93
CA ASN A 195 15.66 -25.90 12.31
C ASN A 195 14.30 -25.69 13.00
N LEU A 196 13.56 -24.65 12.58
CA LEU A 196 12.30 -24.25 13.18
C LEU A 196 11.15 -24.55 12.23
N SER A 197 10.36 -25.57 12.57
CA SER A 197 9.14 -25.89 11.82
C SER A 197 8.02 -24.91 12.17
N VAL A 198 7.57 -24.14 11.18
CA VAL A 198 6.49 -23.15 11.32
C VAL A 198 5.34 -23.47 10.36
N SER A 199 4.10 -23.35 10.86
CA SER A 199 2.92 -23.47 9.99
C SER A 199 2.80 -22.23 9.12
N HIS A 200 2.55 -22.42 7.82
CA HIS A 200 2.30 -21.32 6.88
C HIS A 200 1.15 -20.43 7.34
N SER A 201 0.14 -21.00 8.02
CA SER A 201 -0.99 -20.23 8.55
C SER A 201 -0.65 -19.26 9.67
N ASN A 202 0.49 -19.46 10.33
CA ASN A 202 0.93 -18.68 11.48
C ASN A 202 1.95 -17.61 11.08
N LEU A 203 2.45 -17.66 9.84
CA LEU A 203 3.37 -16.68 9.30
C LEU A 203 2.57 -15.53 8.69
N GLN A 204 2.77 -14.34 9.25
CA GLN A 204 2.24 -13.10 8.71
C GLN A 204 3.34 -12.06 8.66
N SER A 205 3.56 -11.49 7.47
CA SER A 205 4.49 -10.38 7.32
C SER A 205 4.01 -9.18 8.14
N ARG A 206 4.95 -8.52 8.80
CA ARG A 206 4.74 -7.35 9.67
C ARG A 206 4.98 -6.02 8.98
N GLY A 207 5.35 -6.05 7.70
CA GLY A 207 5.69 -4.85 6.93
C GLY A 207 6.79 -5.15 5.92
N ILE A 208 7.41 -4.08 5.44
CA ILE A 208 8.52 -4.14 4.49
C ILE A 208 9.63 -3.18 4.92
N VAL A 209 10.87 -3.57 4.65
CA VAL A 209 12.04 -2.70 4.70
C VAL A 209 12.56 -2.55 3.27
N SER A 210 12.71 -1.32 2.79
CA SER A 210 13.19 -1.02 1.44
C SER A 210 14.27 0.05 1.46
N TYR A 211 15.33 -0.22 0.70
CA TYR A 211 16.52 0.63 0.62
C TYR A 211 17.15 0.53 -0.77
N ILE A 212 18.04 1.47 -1.09
CA ILE A 212 18.82 1.42 -2.32
C ILE A 212 20.29 1.41 -1.95
N LYS A 213 20.94 0.29 -2.24
CA LYS A 213 22.37 0.11 -2.02
C LYS A 213 23.14 0.55 -3.26
N PHE A 214 24.20 1.31 -3.04
CA PHE A 214 25.19 1.63 -4.06
C PHE A 214 26.43 0.74 -3.88
N ALA A 215 26.29 -0.53 -4.26
CA ALA A 215 27.28 -1.56 -3.94
C ALA A 215 28.59 -1.32 -4.69
N ARG A 216 29.72 -1.51 -3.99
CA ARG A 216 31.08 -1.25 -4.52
C ARG A 216 31.22 0.16 -5.14
N GLN A 217 30.42 1.12 -4.67
CA GLN A 217 30.36 2.49 -5.21
C GLN A 217 30.06 2.57 -6.70
N LYS A 218 29.31 1.59 -7.22
CA LYS A 218 29.09 1.44 -8.66
C LYS A 218 27.70 0.91 -9.01
N TRP A 219 27.22 -0.09 -8.28
CA TRP A 219 26.02 -0.83 -8.67
C TRP A 219 24.78 -0.31 -7.97
N TYR A 220 23.77 0.06 -8.76
CA TYR A 220 22.44 0.38 -8.28
C TYR A 220 21.69 -0.90 -7.87
N GLN A 221 21.41 -1.08 -6.58
CA GLN A 221 20.77 -2.28 -6.06
C GLN A 221 19.60 -1.89 -5.16
N PRO A 222 18.39 -1.70 -5.74
CA PRO A 222 17.19 -1.52 -4.95
C PRO A 222 16.75 -2.88 -4.38
N GLU A 223 16.44 -2.91 -3.09
CA GLU A 223 15.97 -4.13 -2.42
C GLU A 223 14.69 -3.87 -1.62
N LEU A 224 13.81 -4.86 -1.59
CA LEU A 224 12.59 -4.87 -0.77
C LEU A 224 12.54 -6.16 0.05
N GLN A 225 12.53 -6.02 1.37
CA GLN A 225 12.59 -7.12 2.32
C GLN A 225 11.25 -7.21 3.07
N TYR A 226 10.54 -8.33 2.93
CA TYR A 226 9.36 -8.60 3.74
C TYR A 226 9.78 -9.05 5.14
N VAL A 227 9.33 -8.32 6.16
CA VAL A 227 9.75 -8.59 7.54
C VAL A 227 8.71 -9.46 8.27
N PHE A 228 9.19 -10.33 9.15
CA PHE A 228 8.40 -11.23 9.98
C PHE A 228 8.87 -11.19 11.42
N ASP A 229 7.94 -11.34 12.35
CA ASP A 229 8.24 -11.45 13.77
C ASP A 229 7.62 -12.73 14.31
N ILE A 230 8.45 -13.60 14.88
CA ILE A 230 7.99 -14.88 15.43
C ILE A 230 8.32 -14.90 16.93
N PRO A 231 7.31 -14.70 17.80
CA PRO A 231 7.49 -14.89 19.23
C PRO A 231 7.59 -16.39 19.56
N ILE A 232 8.59 -16.78 20.35
CA ILE A 232 8.76 -18.15 20.84
C ILE A 232 8.94 -18.18 22.36
N ASN A 233 8.73 -19.35 22.96
CA ASN A 233 8.98 -19.58 24.39
C ASN A 233 10.47 -19.87 24.67
N GLU A 234 10.85 -19.88 25.94
CA GLU A 234 12.24 -20.10 26.36
C GLU A 234 12.76 -21.52 26.07
N ASP A 235 11.83 -22.48 25.94
CA ASP A 235 12.12 -23.90 25.68
C ASP A 235 12.53 -24.15 24.22
N THR A 236 12.11 -23.27 23.30
CA THR A 236 12.45 -23.38 21.88
C THR A 236 13.90 -22.93 21.66
N LYS A 237 14.73 -23.83 21.12
CA LYS A 237 16.15 -23.57 20.78
C LYS A 237 16.36 -23.66 19.28
N LEU A 238 16.83 -22.57 18.69
CA LEU A 238 17.23 -22.55 17.28
C LEU A 238 18.58 -23.23 17.10
N ARG A 239 18.76 -23.94 15.99
CA ARG A 239 20.00 -24.67 15.69
C ARG A 239 20.30 -24.54 14.19
N PRO A 240 21.58 -24.39 13.80
CA PRO A 240 21.96 -24.46 12.40
C PRO A 240 21.57 -25.82 11.80
N ASN A 241 21.14 -25.84 10.54
CA ASN A 241 20.73 -27.08 9.87
C ASN A 241 21.40 -27.28 8.49
N ASP A 242 21.46 -26.26 7.63
CA ASP A 242 22.02 -26.36 6.28
C ASP A 242 23.50 -25.91 6.12
N GLY A 243 24.11 -25.39 7.19
CA GLY A 243 25.49 -24.91 7.20
C GLY A 243 25.66 -23.43 6.80
N GLU A 244 24.57 -22.70 6.56
CA GLU A 244 24.60 -21.25 6.30
C GLU A 244 24.82 -20.42 7.58
N VAL A 245 24.40 -20.97 8.72
CA VAL A 245 24.58 -20.42 10.07
C VAL A 245 25.67 -21.21 10.82
N ALA A 246 26.60 -20.52 11.48
CA ALA A 246 27.60 -21.16 12.33
C ALA A 246 27.05 -21.46 13.74
N GLU A 247 26.36 -20.49 14.33
CA GLU A 247 25.85 -20.56 15.70
C GLU A 247 24.72 -19.56 15.90
N PHE A 248 23.87 -19.84 16.90
CA PHE A 248 22.80 -18.95 17.35
C PHE A 248 23.07 -18.46 18.77
N HIS A 249 22.86 -17.17 19.00
CA HIS A 249 22.91 -16.57 20.32
C HIS A 249 21.54 -16.04 20.73
N LEU A 250 21.19 -16.18 22.01
CA LEU A 250 20.01 -15.52 22.58
C LEU A 250 20.45 -14.27 23.34
N TRP A 251 20.30 -13.11 22.72
CA TRP A 251 20.84 -11.84 23.20
C TRP A 251 19.80 -10.94 23.86
N THR A 252 20.23 -10.19 24.87
CA THR A 252 19.47 -9.05 25.40
C THR A 252 19.46 -7.90 24.40
N LEU A 253 18.54 -6.95 24.55
CA LEU A 253 18.52 -5.75 23.72
C LEU A 253 19.85 -4.99 23.77
N ASP A 254 20.47 -4.83 24.93
CA ASP A 254 21.77 -4.16 25.09
C ASP A 254 22.87 -4.83 24.26
N GLN A 255 22.89 -6.17 24.20
CA GLN A 255 23.87 -6.92 23.39
C GLN A 255 23.62 -6.73 21.89
N VAL A 256 22.35 -6.67 21.47
CA VAL A 256 21.97 -6.36 20.08
C VAL A 256 22.40 -4.95 19.72
N ILE A 257 22.10 -3.96 20.57
CA ILE A 257 22.47 -2.55 20.39
C ILE A 257 23.99 -2.40 20.31
N GLN A 258 24.75 -3.05 21.19
CA GLN A 258 26.21 -3.07 21.12
C GLN A 258 26.71 -3.70 19.81
N GLY A 259 26.06 -4.77 19.33
CA GLY A 259 26.38 -5.38 18.05
C GLY A 259 26.12 -4.49 16.84
N LEU A 260 25.06 -3.68 16.90
CA LEU A 260 24.76 -2.65 15.90
C LEU A 260 25.82 -1.54 15.96
N ALA A 261 26.12 -1.01 17.15
CA ALA A 261 27.11 0.05 17.35
C ALA A 261 28.51 -0.33 16.81
N GLU A 262 28.89 -1.59 17.00
CA GLU A 262 30.14 -2.18 16.52
C GLU A 262 30.07 -2.59 15.03
N GLN A 263 28.94 -2.37 14.34
CA GLN A 263 28.68 -2.74 12.95
C GLN A 263 29.00 -4.22 12.66
N ARG A 264 28.70 -5.10 13.62
CA ARG A 264 28.88 -6.56 13.49
C ARG A 264 27.74 -7.22 12.72
N PHE A 265 26.58 -6.58 12.61
CA PHE A 265 25.48 -7.04 11.78
C PHE A 265 25.76 -6.79 10.30
N LYS A 266 25.33 -7.74 9.46
CA LYS A 266 25.26 -7.51 8.02
C LYS A 266 24.41 -6.24 7.78
N PRO A 267 24.83 -5.33 6.87
CA PRO A 267 24.22 -4.00 6.78
C PRO A 267 22.70 -3.97 6.62
N ASN A 268 22.13 -4.84 5.77
CA ASN A 268 20.68 -4.89 5.59
C ASN A 268 19.94 -5.48 6.80
N CYS A 269 20.59 -6.35 7.56
CA CYS A 269 20.01 -6.95 8.76
C CYS A 269 19.93 -5.95 9.91
N ALA A 270 20.89 -5.02 9.98
CA ALA A 270 20.84 -3.90 10.90
C ALA A 270 19.57 -3.05 10.69
N LEU A 271 19.20 -2.78 9.43
CA LEU A 271 17.98 -2.02 9.10
C LEU A 271 16.70 -2.77 9.51
N VAL A 272 16.65 -4.09 9.31
CA VAL A 272 15.53 -4.91 9.77
C VAL A 272 15.40 -4.89 11.30
N ILE A 273 16.52 -4.86 12.03
CA ILE A 273 16.49 -4.71 13.49
C ILE A 273 16.00 -3.33 13.91
N LEU A 274 16.40 -2.26 13.20
CA LEU A 274 15.87 -0.92 13.45
C LEU A 274 14.37 -0.83 13.19
N ASP A 275 13.87 -1.43 12.11
CA ASP A 275 12.44 -1.56 11.84
C ASP A 275 11.71 -2.34 12.96
N PHE A 276 12.29 -3.46 13.42
CA PHE A 276 11.76 -4.20 14.56
C PHE A 276 11.72 -3.34 15.82
N PHE A 277 12.77 -2.57 16.11
CA PHE A 277 12.81 -1.66 17.26
C PHE A 277 11.74 -0.57 17.17
N ILE A 278 11.48 -0.02 15.98
CA ILE A 278 10.39 0.94 15.75
C ILE A 278 9.03 0.30 16.05
N ARG A 279 8.75 -0.86 15.43
CA ARG A 279 7.44 -1.54 15.56
C ARG A 279 7.15 -2.05 16.98
N HIS A 280 8.19 -2.31 17.78
CA HIS A 280 8.08 -2.74 19.18
C HIS A 280 8.29 -1.61 20.19
N GLY A 281 8.42 -0.36 19.75
CA GLY A 281 8.57 0.81 20.64
C GLY A 281 9.90 0.88 21.41
N ILE A 282 10.91 0.14 20.96
CA ILE A 282 12.28 0.19 21.51
C ILE A 282 13.02 1.41 20.97
N LEU A 283 12.85 1.74 19.70
CA LEU A 283 13.31 2.98 19.10
C LEU A 283 12.10 3.90 18.94
N SER A 284 12.10 5.04 19.63
CA SER A 284 10.96 5.96 19.69
C SER A 284 11.22 7.29 18.98
N PRO A 285 10.17 8.06 18.63
CA PRO A 285 10.29 9.35 17.93
C PRO A 285 11.14 10.42 18.64
N GLU A 286 11.40 10.25 19.93
CA GLU A 286 12.27 11.14 20.72
C GLU A 286 13.74 11.02 20.32
N HIS A 287 14.15 9.94 19.63
CA HIS A 287 15.50 9.82 19.09
C HIS A 287 15.72 10.85 17.97
N PRO A 288 16.78 11.68 18.01
CA PRO A 288 16.97 12.80 17.06
C PRO A 288 17.10 12.34 15.59
N GLN A 289 17.59 11.12 15.37
CA GLN A 289 17.71 10.50 14.04
C GLN A 289 16.52 9.60 13.65
N TYR A 290 15.43 9.57 14.44
CA TYR A 290 14.28 8.67 14.21
C TYR A 290 13.63 8.89 12.84
N TYR A 291 13.29 10.15 12.52
CA TYR A 291 12.55 10.48 11.30
C TYR A 291 13.33 10.09 10.04
N GLU A 292 14.62 10.42 9.97
CA GLU A 292 15.49 10.01 8.87
C GLU A 292 15.59 8.49 8.77
N THR A 293 15.76 7.81 9.92
CA THR A 293 15.81 6.34 9.98
C THR A 293 14.53 5.73 9.41
N PHE A 294 13.36 6.18 9.87
CA PHE A 294 12.07 5.71 9.39
C PHE A 294 11.92 5.89 7.88
N GLN A 295 12.31 7.04 7.33
CA GLN A 295 12.24 7.29 5.89
C GLN A 295 13.21 6.43 5.08
N ARG A 296 14.45 6.26 5.53
CA ARG A 296 15.52 5.58 4.79
C ARG A 296 15.43 4.05 4.82
N ILE A 297 14.76 3.48 5.81
CA ILE A 297 14.46 2.03 5.83
C ILE A 297 13.11 1.70 5.14
N HIS A 298 12.31 2.70 4.78
CA HIS A 298 11.04 2.56 4.06
C HIS A 298 11.03 3.35 2.75
N ARG A 299 12.09 3.23 1.95
CA ARG A 299 12.20 4.00 0.70
C ARG A 299 11.11 3.60 -0.29
N THR A 300 10.46 4.60 -0.86
CA THR A 300 9.66 4.41 -2.07
C THR A 300 10.61 4.10 -3.23
N LEU A 301 10.49 2.89 -3.77
CA LEU A 301 11.25 2.46 -4.94
C LEU A 301 10.54 2.96 -6.21
N PRO A 302 11.23 3.62 -7.16
CA PRO A 302 10.62 4.12 -8.40
C PRO A 302 10.39 3.01 -9.46
N HIS A 303 10.25 1.76 -9.01
CA HIS A 303 10.16 0.56 -9.83
C HIS A 303 8.81 -0.12 -9.61
N PRO A 304 8.26 -0.84 -10.60
CA PRO A 304 7.14 -1.73 -10.36
C PRO A 304 7.49 -2.76 -9.28
N ILE A 305 6.57 -2.98 -8.35
CA ILE A 305 6.71 -3.94 -7.26
C ILE A 305 5.61 -5.00 -7.32
N SER A 306 5.89 -6.15 -6.71
CA SER A 306 4.97 -7.28 -6.68
C SER A 306 3.60 -6.95 -6.08
N LYS A 307 2.53 -7.50 -6.71
CA LYS A 307 1.21 -7.67 -6.12
C LYS A 307 1.03 -9.13 -5.65
N TYR A 308 1.77 -9.59 -4.65
CA TYR A 308 1.55 -10.94 -4.11
C TYR A 308 0.11 -11.07 -3.58
N GLN A 309 -0.70 -11.88 -4.26
CA GLN A 309 -2.06 -12.21 -3.82
C GLN A 309 -1.98 -13.23 -2.68
N LYS A 310 -2.83 -13.05 -1.66
CA LYS A 310 -2.90 -13.94 -0.50
C LYS A 310 -3.42 -15.30 -0.97
N GLU A 311 -2.60 -16.36 -0.88
CA GLU A 311 -3.04 -17.73 -1.17
C GLU A 311 -4.29 -18.06 -0.35
N SER A 312 -5.39 -18.37 -1.02
CA SER A 312 -6.57 -18.98 -0.41
C SER A 312 -6.27 -20.45 -0.13
N LYS A 313 -6.48 -20.88 1.12
CA LYS A 313 -6.26 -22.27 1.54
C LYS A 313 -7.17 -23.24 0.78
N HIS A 314 -6.54 -24.25 0.17
CA HIS A 314 -7.01 -25.56 -0.30
C HIS A 314 -8.47 -25.74 -0.78
N ASP A 315 -8.60 -26.17 -2.04
CA ASP A 315 -9.39 -27.38 -2.31
C ASP A 315 -8.73 -28.24 -3.41
N ILE A 316 -8.82 -29.55 -3.21
CA ILE A 316 -8.26 -30.60 -4.07
C ILE A 316 -9.24 -30.87 -5.23
N SER A 317 -8.69 -31.07 -6.43
CA SER A 317 -9.26 -31.71 -7.64
C SER A 317 -9.83 -30.84 -8.80
N THR A 318 -9.11 -30.90 -9.93
CA THR A 318 -9.55 -30.79 -11.36
C THR A 318 -9.88 -29.39 -11.95
N PRO A 319 -9.86 -29.24 -13.30
CA PRO A 319 -8.68 -29.07 -14.16
C PRO A 319 -8.68 -27.70 -14.90
N HIS A 320 -7.50 -27.26 -15.37
CA HIS A 320 -7.26 -26.15 -16.32
C HIS A 320 -8.42 -25.19 -16.60
N ALA A 321 -8.41 -24.03 -15.93
CA ALA A 321 -9.23 -22.88 -16.31
C ALA A 321 -8.46 -21.95 -17.26
N SER A 322 -9.08 -21.68 -18.40
CA SER A 322 -8.67 -20.81 -19.50
C SER A 322 -8.57 -19.33 -19.09
N PRO A 323 -7.84 -18.49 -19.83
CA PRO A 323 -7.62 -17.08 -19.50
C PRO A 323 -8.88 -16.26 -19.81
N ASN A 324 -9.76 -16.07 -18.83
CA ASN A 324 -10.87 -15.10 -18.89
C ASN A 324 -11.47 -14.77 -17.51
N ASP A 325 -10.65 -14.67 -16.47
CA ASP A 325 -11.13 -14.10 -15.20
C ASP A 325 -11.16 -12.57 -15.30
N ILE A 326 -12.36 -12.08 -15.62
CA ILE A 326 -12.79 -10.69 -15.61
C ILE A 326 -12.50 -10.09 -14.23
N THR A 327 -11.65 -9.07 -14.15
CA THR A 327 -11.61 -8.16 -12.99
C THR A 327 -12.97 -7.48 -12.89
N GLU A 328 -13.75 -7.80 -11.87
CA GLU A 328 -15.13 -7.33 -11.72
C GLU A 328 -15.16 -5.78 -11.65
N SER A 329 -15.73 -5.13 -12.68
CA SER A 329 -15.90 -3.68 -12.71
C SER A 329 -16.89 -3.23 -11.64
N GLN A 330 -16.55 -2.17 -10.89
CA GLN A 330 -17.47 -1.62 -9.89
C GLN A 330 -18.40 -0.59 -10.51
N TYR A 331 -19.68 -0.64 -10.16
CA TYR A 331 -20.71 0.24 -10.73
C TYR A 331 -21.23 1.24 -9.70
N PHE A 332 -21.30 2.51 -10.10
CA PHE A 332 -21.80 3.61 -9.28
C PHE A 332 -22.90 4.37 -10.03
N ASN A 333 -24.06 4.51 -9.41
CA ASN A 333 -25.13 5.39 -9.89
C ASN A 333 -25.81 6.09 -8.69
N PRO A 334 -25.19 7.13 -8.11
CA PRO A 334 -25.80 7.85 -6.99
C PRO A 334 -27.09 8.58 -7.40
N CYS A 335 -27.18 9.06 -8.64
CA CYS A 335 -28.29 9.86 -9.15
C CYS A 335 -29.59 9.06 -9.37
N ALA A 336 -29.52 7.73 -9.52
CA ALA A 336 -30.70 6.86 -9.61
C ALA A 336 -31.66 7.02 -8.42
N THR A 337 -31.16 7.49 -7.27
CA THR A 337 -32.02 7.73 -6.12
C THR A 337 -32.92 8.94 -6.26
N TRP A 338 -32.60 9.92 -7.11
CA TRP A 338 -33.37 11.16 -7.27
C TRP A 338 -33.70 11.57 -8.72
N SER A 339 -33.30 10.81 -9.73
CA SER A 339 -33.64 11.11 -11.14
C SER A 339 -35.14 10.90 -11.43
N ALA A 340 -35.81 11.90 -12.02
CA ALA A 340 -37.26 11.88 -12.31
C ALA A 340 -37.72 10.79 -13.31
N ASN A 341 -36.79 10.14 -14.02
CA ASN A 341 -37.06 9.05 -14.96
C ASN A 341 -37.00 7.64 -14.33
N SER A 342 -36.77 7.52 -13.02
CA SER A 342 -37.01 6.24 -12.36
C SER A 342 -38.53 6.04 -12.29
N ASP A 343 -39.06 5.17 -13.14
CA ASP A 343 -40.36 4.57 -12.92
C ASP A 343 -40.46 4.25 -11.42
N LYS A 344 -41.54 4.67 -10.73
CA LYS A 344 -41.71 4.58 -9.26
C LYS A 344 -41.58 3.13 -8.71
N SER A 345 -41.30 2.15 -9.56
CA SER A 345 -41.12 0.74 -9.28
C SER A 345 -39.66 0.23 -9.32
N GLU A 346 -38.65 1.06 -9.71
CA GLU A 346 -37.30 0.55 -10.02
C GLU A 346 -36.14 0.98 -9.10
N CYS A 347 -36.28 1.98 -8.22
CA CYS A 347 -35.21 2.27 -7.24
C CYS A 347 -35.27 1.27 -6.06
N LYS A 348 -34.75 0.05 -6.28
CA LYS A 348 -34.92 -1.14 -5.41
C LYS A 348 -33.84 -1.33 -4.33
N TYR A 349 -32.98 -0.36 -4.04
CA TYR A 349 -31.94 -0.54 -3.01
C TYR A 349 -32.14 0.33 -1.78
N LYS A 350 -31.94 -0.29 -0.60
CA LYS A 350 -32.04 0.37 0.70
C LYS A 350 -30.85 1.29 0.90
N TYR A 351 -31.11 2.54 1.26
CA TYR A 351 -30.07 3.50 1.61
C TYR A 351 -30.40 4.25 2.91
N ALA A 352 -29.35 4.77 3.55
CA ALA A 352 -29.44 5.62 4.72
C ALA A 352 -29.12 7.07 4.38
N VAL A 353 -29.76 8.01 5.08
CA VAL A 353 -29.37 9.42 5.11
C VAL A 353 -28.68 9.69 6.44
N LEU A 354 -27.47 10.27 6.37
CA LEU A 354 -26.67 10.64 7.53
C LEU A 354 -26.44 12.16 7.54
N ILE A 355 -26.82 12.85 8.61
CA ILE A 355 -26.60 14.29 8.76
C ILE A 355 -25.46 14.54 9.74
N LEU A 356 -24.43 15.28 9.30
CA LEU A 356 -23.31 15.70 10.15
C LEU A 356 -23.50 17.14 10.66
N ASN A 357 -22.63 17.59 11.57
CA ASN A 357 -22.68 18.91 12.19
C ASN A 357 -22.21 20.07 11.26
N ARG A 358 -22.81 20.20 10.07
CA ARG A 358 -22.60 21.31 9.12
C ARG A 358 -23.94 21.74 8.52
N SER A 359 -23.97 22.90 7.88
CA SER A 359 -25.15 23.38 7.16
C SER A 359 -25.61 22.36 6.12
N ILE A 360 -26.92 22.14 6.04
CA ILE A 360 -27.53 21.31 5.00
C ILE A 360 -27.64 22.20 3.75
N SER A 361 -26.63 22.12 2.88
CA SER A 361 -26.45 23.01 1.72
C SER A 361 -27.02 22.46 0.41
N VAL A 362 -27.58 21.25 0.41
CA VAL A 362 -28.30 20.69 -0.74
C VAL A 362 -29.63 21.38 -0.98
N SER A 363 -30.15 21.34 -2.21
CA SER A 363 -31.45 21.91 -2.52
C SER A 363 -32.58 21.27 -1.70
N LYS A 364 -33.64 22.05 -1.44
CA LYS A 364 -34.78 21.60 -0.64
C LYS A 364 -35.48 20.39 -1.25
N ASN A 365 -35.58 20.34 -2.57
CA ASN A 365 -36.26 19.25 -3.27
C ASN A 365 -35.45 17.95 -3.19
N ARG A 366 -34.13 18.02 -3.47
CA ARG A 366 -33.24 16.86 -3.29
C ARG A 366 -33.21 16.37 -1.86
N PHE A 367 -33.13 17.28 -0.88
CA PHE A 367 -33.17 16.91 0.53
C PHE A 367 -34.45 16.16 0.87
N ARG A 368 -35.62 16.70 0.51
CA ARG A 368 -36.93 16.07 0.77
C ARG A 368 -37.01 14.70 0.13
N HIS A 369 -36.63 14.59 -1.13
CA HIS A 369 -36.65 13.33 -1.86
C HIS A 369 -35.77 12.27 -1.21
N LEU A 370 -34.52 12.61 -0.88
CA LEU A 370 -33.62 11.69 -0.18
C LEU A 370 -34.16 11.28 1.18
N TRP A 371 -34.65 12.25 1.97
CA TRP A 371 -35.14 12.04 3.32
C TRP A 371 -36.38 11.15 3.37
N GLU A 372 -37.36 11.40 2.49
CA GLU A 372 -38.64 10.68 2.48
C GLU A 372 -38.47 9.24 2.01
N ASN A 373 -37.57 8.99 1.04
CA ASN A 373 -37.33 7.66 0.49
C ASN A 373 -36.23 6.86 1.24
N ALA A 374 -35.54 7.45 2.21
CA ALA A 374 -34.51 6.76 3.00
C ALA A 374 -35.10 5.61 3.83
N SER A 375 -34.39 4.49 3.87
CA SER A 375 -34.71 3.35 4.74
C SER A 375 -34.25 3.56 6.19
N LEU A 376 -33.31 4.47 6.41
CA LEU A 376 -32.78 4.82 7.72
C LEU A 376 -32.28 6.27 7.74
N ARG A 377 -32.58 7.03 8.79
CA ARG A 377 -32.24 8.45 8.96
C ARG A 377 -31.47 8.63 10.27
N ILE A 378 -30.20 9.02 10.17
CA ILE A 378 -29.32 9.18 11.33
C ILE A 378 -28.80 10.62 11.39
N CYS A 379 -28.78 11.20 12.58
CA CYS A 379 -28.03 12.44 12.83
C CYS A 379 -26.83 12.13 13.73
N ALA A 380 -25.64 12.55 13.29
CA ALA A 380 -24.40 12.43 14.05
C ALA A 380 -24.24 13.67 14.94
N ASP A 381 -24.34 13.49 16.25
CA ASP A 381 -24.20 14.51 17.28
C ASP A 381 -24.83 15.86 16.89
N GLY A 382 -24.02 16.90 16.65
CA GLY A 382 -24.47 18.24 16.32
C GLY A 382 -25.22 18.34 14.98
N GLY A 383 -25.16 17.32 14.12
CA GLY A 383 -26.03 17.18 12.95
C GLY A 383 -27.52 17.18 13.31
N SER A 384 -27.85 16.77 14.53
CA SER A 384 -29.20 16.87 15.10
C SER A 384 -29.66 18.32 15.20
N ASN A 385 -28.77 19.23 15.64
CA ASN A 385 -29.09 20.66 15.71
C ASN A 385 -29.37 21.20 14.31
N ARG A 386 -28.59 20.76 13.32
CA ARG A 386 -28.74 21.18 11.92
C ARG A 386 -30.07 20.75 11.34
N LEU A 387 -30.50 19.51 11.60
CA LEU A 387 -31.82 19.04 11.18
C LEU A 387 -32.95 19.85 11.84
N ARG A 388 -32.88 20.08 13.16
CA ARG A 388 -33.91 20.85 13.88
C ARG A 388 -34.02 22.28 13.36
N SER A 389 -32.89 22.95 13.14
CA SER A 389 -32.87 24.30 12.57
C SER A 389 -33.38 24.34 11.12
N TYR A 390 -33.14 23.29 10.35
CA TYR A 390 -33.60 23.19 8.97
C TYR A 390 -35.11 22.97 8.89
N ASP A 391 -35.64 21.99 9.62
CA ASP A 391 -37.07 21.76 9.79
C ASP A 391 -37.32 20.95 11.07
N PRO A 392 -37.89 21.56 12.12
CA PRO A 392 -38.10 20.89 13.40
C PRO A 392 -39.18 19.80 13.35
N THR A 393 -39.97 19.72 12.27
CA THR A 393 -41.00 18.68 12.10
C THR A 393 -40.41 17.35 11.62
N LEU A 394 -39.19 17.35 11.09
CA LEU A 394 -38.55 16.15 10.58
C LEU A 394 -38.01 15.28 11.71
N ARG A 395 -38.35 13.99 11.67
CA ARG A 395 -38.00 13.02 12.69
C ARG A 395 -36.90 12.06 12.18
N PRO A 396 -35.65 12.12 12.68
CA PRO A 396 -34.66 11.09 12.42
C PRO A 396 -35.04 9.78 13.15
N ASP A 397 -34.49 8.66 12.70
CA ASP A 397 -34.69 7.37 13.38
C ASP A 397 -33.82 7.29 14.63
N MET A 398 -32.58 7.77 14.55
CA MET A 398 -31.66 7.81 15.69
C MET A 398 -30.74 9.04 15.68
N LEU A 399 -30.37 9.48 16.88
CA LEU A 399 -29.24 10.38 17.12
C LEU A 399 -28.06 9.55 17.63
N VAL A 400 -26.86 9.75 17.10
CA VAL A 400 -25.66 8.96 17.46
C VAL A 400 -24.47 9.89 17.70
N GLY A 401 -23.71 9.70 18.78
CA GLY A 401 -22.47 10.44 19.04
C GLY A 401 -22.10 10.44 20.53
N ASP A 402 -21.02 11.15 20.88
CA ASP A 402 -20.69 11.46 22.29
C ASP A 402 -21.52 12.64 22.84
N PHE A 403 -22.19 13.38 21.96
CA PHE A 403 -23.10 14.46 22.30
C PHE A 403 -22.44 15.67 22.97
N ASP A 404 -21.21 15.98 22.57
CA ASP A 404 -20.52 17.22 22.99
C ASP A 404 -21.03 18.46 22.24
N SER A 405 -21.64 18.28 21.07
CA SER A 405 -22.14 19.35 20.21
C SER A 405 -23.67 19.47 20.20
N LEU A 406 -24.41 18.43 20.59
CA LEU A 406 -25.87 18.42 20.68
C LEU A 406 -26.38 19.35 21.78
N THR A 407 -27.22 20.33 21.43
CA THR A 407 -27.80 21.24 22.44
C THR A 407 -28.91 20.59 23.24
N ASP A 408 -29.09 21.01 24.49
CA ASP A 408 -30.13 20.50 25.39
C ASP A 408 -31.54 20.68 24.81
N GLU A 409 -31.81 21.83 24.18
CA GLU A 409 -33.08 22.09 23.50
C GLU A 409 -33.37 21.08 22.39
N THR A 410 -32.35 20.80 21.55
CA THR A 410 -32.50 19.86 20.43
C THR A 410 -32.64 18.43 20.95
N ARG A 411 -31.87 18.08 21.99
CA ARG A 411 -31.97 16.77 22.67
C ARG A 411 -33.38 16.54 23.20
N GLU A 412 -33.94 17.52 23.92
CA GLU A 412 -35.27 17.42 24.50
C GLU A 412 -36.37 17.38 23.43
N HIS A 413 -36.26 18.21 22.38
CA HIS A 413 -37.16 18.19 21.23
C HIS A 413 -37.28 16.80 20.61
N TYR A 414 -36.16 16.17 20.27
CA TYR A 414 -36.19 14.84 19.64
C TYR A 414 -36.55 13.72 20.61
N LYS A 415 -36.26 13.88 21.90
CA LYS A 415 -36.73 12.97 22.94
C LYS A 415 -38.25 12.99 23.06
N GLN A 416 -38.88 14.17 23.02
CA GLN A 416 -40.34 14.32 23.01
C GLN A 416 -40.97 13.73 21.74
N MET A 417 -40.28 13.84 20.61
CA MET A 417 -40.69 13.18 19.37
C MET A 417 -40.51 11.66 19.42
N GLY A 418 -39.87 11.08 20.44
CA GLY A 418 -39.64 9.64 20.59
C GLY A 418 -38.53 9.09 19.70
N VAL A 419 -37.50 9.88 19.41
CA VAL A 419 -36.30 9.47 18.67
C VAL A 419 -35.34 8.70 19.58
N GLN A 420 -34.74 7.63 19.07
CA GLN A 420 -33.73 6.88 19.81
C GLN A 420 -32.41 7.68 19.89
N ILE A 421 -31.86 7.82 21.09
CA ILE A 421 -30.59 8.53 21.31
C ILE A 421 -29.55 7.50 21.76
N LEU A 422 -28.51 7.28 20.96
CA LEU A 422 -27.43 6.34 21.22
C LEU A 422 -26.14 7.09 21.54
N HIS A 423 -25.78 7.11 22.82
CA HIS A 423 -24.54 7.71 23.29
C HIS A 423 -23.36 6.75 23.13
N ASP A 424 -22.28 7.21 22.51
CA ASP A 424 -21.02 6.47 22.39
C ASP A 424 -19.85 7.39 22.82
N SER A 425 -19.27 7.07 23.98
CA SER A 425 -18.25 7.88 24.66
C SER A 425 -16.82 7.67 24.13
N ASP A 426 -16.63 6.81 23.13
CA ASP A 426 -15.31 6.57 22.54
C ASP A 426 -14.70 7.89 22.00
N GLN A 427 -13.49 8.21 22.46
CA GLN A 427 -12.77 9.42 22.07
C GLN A 427 -11.81 9.18 20.90
N ASP A 428 -11.53 7.92 20.56
CA ASP A 428 -10.64 7.56 19.46
C ASP A 428 -11.38 7.47 18.12
N SER A 429 -12.71 7.64 18.10
CA SER A 429 -13.53 7.64 16.89
C SER A 429 -14.41 8.88 16.76
N THR A 430 -14.59 9.35 15.52
CA THR A 430 -15.45 10.51 15.23
C THR A 430 -16.93 10.13 15.23
N ASP A 431 -17.84 11.10 15.38
CA ASP A 431 -19.28 10.83 15.27
C ASP A 431 -19.70 10.31 13.90
N PHE A 432 -18.93 10.63 12.85
CA PHE A 432 -19.14 10.04 11.53
C PHE A 432 -18.85 8.53 11.57
N MET A 433 -17.76 8.10 12.20
CA MET A 433 -17.43 6.68 12.39
C MET A 433 -18.48 5.96 13.24
N LYS A 434 -18.90 6.57 14.35
CA LYS A 434 -19.94 6.04 15.25
C LYS A 434 -21.27 5.86 14.51
N ALA A 435 -21.72 6.89 13.79
CA ALA A 435 -22.97 6.84 13.04
C ALA A 435 -22.92 5.83 11.89
N GLN A 436 -21.82 5.76 11.12
CA GLN A 436 -21.69 4.76 10.06
C GLN A 436 -21.71 3.34 10.60
N LYS A 437 -21.05 3.06 11.73
CA LYS A 437 -21.08 1.75 12.39
C LYS A 437 -22.52 1.32 12.68
N VAL A 438 -23.33 2.21 13.27
CA VAL A 438 -24.76 1.94 13.53
C VAL A 438 -25.53 1.64 12.25
N ILE A 439 -25.27 2.39 11.16
CA ILE A 439 -25.93 2.16 9.86
C ILE A 439 -25.57 0.77 9.31
N GLN A 440 -24.30 0.37 9.41
CA GLN A 440 -23.82 -0.95 8.97
C GLN A 440 -24.41 -2.09 9.81
N ASP A 441 -24.51 -1.92 11.13
CA ASP A 441 -25.14 -2.91 12.03
C ASP A 441 -26.63 -3.12 11.71
N LYS A 442 -27.29 -2.13 11.07
CA LYS A 442 -28.66 -2.23 10.56
C LYS A 442 -28.76 -2.86 9.15
N GLY A 443 -27.63 -3.25 8.54
CA GLY A 443 -27.58 -3.92 7.25
C GLY A 443 -27.84 -3.01 6.05
N VAL A 444 -27.54 -1.71 6.18
CA VAL A 444 -27.69 -0.72 5.08
C VAL A 444 -26.32 -0.37 4.51
N PHE A 445 -26.13 -0.62 3.21
CA PHE A 445 -24.82 -0.51 2.54
C PHE A 445 -24.69 0.71 1.62
N ALA A 446 -25.77 1.40 1.28
CA ALA A 446 -25.71 2.69 0.59
C ALA A 446 -25.97 3.82 1.59
N ILE A 447 -25.11 4.83 1.63
CA ILE A 447 -25.20 5.94 2.58
C ILE A 447 -25.04 7.26 1.84
N PHE A 448 -26.01 8.15 2.01
CA PHE A 448 -25.92 9.53 1.57
C PHE A 448 -25.69 10.42 2.80
N THR A 449 -24.47 10.93 2.91
CA THR A 449 -24.07 11.83 3.98
C THR A 449 -24.27 13.28 3.53
N LEU A 450 -25.06 14.02 4.30
CA LEU A 450 -25.28 15.46 4.12
C LEU A 450 -24.30 16.23 4.98
N CYS A 451 -23.35 16.90 4.34
CA CYS A 451 -22.46 17.84 5.00
C CYS A 451 -21.91 18.86 4.00
N SER A 452 -21.80 20.11 4.43
CA SER A 452 -21.07 21.13 3.69
C SER A 452 -19.55 20.95 3.86
N MET A 453 -18.80 21.15 2.78
CA MET A 453 -17.33 21.19 2.76
C MET A 453 -16.77 22.60 3.04
N ASP A 454 -17.62 23.60 3.27
CA ASP A 454 -17.21 24.96 3.60
C ASP A 454 -16.64 25.11 5.03
N GLY A 455 -16.10 26.28 5.35
CA GLY A 455 -15.67 26.67 6.71
C GLY A 455 -14.38 25.99 7.20
N ARG A 456 -14.49 25.00 8.08
CA ARG A 456 -13.31 24.36 8.72
C ARG A 456 -12.67 23.36 7.75
N VAL A 457 -11.51 23.74 7.21
CA VAL A 457 -10.76 22.94 6.24
C VAL A 457 -10.40 21.56 6.78
N ASP A 458 -10.04 21.47 8.06
CA ASP A 458 -9.73 20.21 8.73
C ASP A 458 -10.93 19.26 8.81
N HIS A 459 -12.16 19.79 8.96
CA HIS A 459 -13.38 18.97 8.89
C HIS A 459 -13.63 18.45 7.47
N ALA A 460 -13.45 19.30 6.45
CA ALA A 460 -13.61 18.89 5.05
C ALA A 460 -12.60 17.78 4.67
N LEU A 461 -11.34 17.93 5.07
CA LEU A 461 -10.33 16.88 4.89
C LEU A 461 -10.62 15.65 5.76
N GLY A 462 -11.18 15.82 6.95
CA GLY A 462 -11.66 14.73 7.81
C GLY A 462 -12.75 13.90 7.13
N ASN A 463 -13.68 14.54 6.40
CA ASN A 463 -14.71 13.85 5.62
C ASN A 463 -14.10 13.03 4.46
N PHE A 464 -13.08 13.56 3.78
CA PHE A 464 -12.34 12.80 2.77
C PHE A 464 -11.59 11.62 3.38
N ASN A 465 -10.88 11.82 4.49
CA ASN A 465 -10.25 10.73 5.24
C ASN A 465 -11.27 9.65 5.63
N HIS A 466 -12.49 10.05 5.99
CA HIS A 466 -13.57 9.13 6.33
C HIS A 466 -14.01 8.27 5.15
N LEU A 467 -13.99 8.77 3.91
CA LEU A 467 -14.22 7.94 2.71
C LEU A 467 -13.18 6.81 2.59
N TYR A 468 -11.90 7.10 2.83
CA TYR A 468 -10.83 6.08 2.83
C TYR A 468 -10.99 5.10 4.00
N TRP A 469 -11.29 5.59 5.20
CA TRP A 469 -11.57 4.74 6.36
C TRP A 469 -12.77 3.80 6.13
N SER A 470 -13.86 4.34 5.56
CA SER A 470 -15.04 3.57 5.21
C SER A 470 -14.71 2.47 4.20
N TYR A 471 -13.94 2.80 3.16
CA TYR A 471 -13.52 1.83 2.15
C TYR A 471 -12.66 0.70 2.74
N THR A 472 -11.73 1.01 3.64
CA THR A 472 -10.86 -0.01 4.27
C THR A 472 -11.64 -0.91 5.23
N LYS A 473 -12.60 -0.36 5.97
CA LYS A 473 -13.38 -1.08 6.99
C LYS A 473 -14.61 -1.80 6.43
N TYR A 474 -15.30 -1.20 5.47
CA TYR A 474 -16.58 -1.68 4.95
C TYR A 474 -16.58 -1.73 3.41
N LYS A 475 -15.89 -2.73 2.84
CA LYS A 475 -15.69 -2.87 1.38
C LYS A 475 -16.96 -2.93 0.52
N ARG A 476 -18.11 -3.29 1.11
CA ARG A 476 -19.40 -3.38 0.41
C ARG A 476 -20.20 -2.08 0.45
N THR A 477 -19.75 -1.10 1.23
CA THR A 477 -20.48 0.14 1.46
C THR A 477 -20.22 1.14 0.34
N GLN A 478 -21.29 1.64 -0.26
CA GLN A 478 -21.26 2.81 -1.13
C GLN A 478 -21.59 4.05 -0.29
N LEU A 479 -20.55 4.82 0.04
CA LEU A 479 -20.66 6.04 0.84
C LEU A 479 -20.51 7.27 -0.07
N PHE A 480 -21.57 8.06 -0.15
CA PHE A 480 -21.63 9.29 -0.92
C PHE A 480 -21.74 10.48 0.01
N ILE A 481 -20.96 11.51 -0.24
CA ILE A 481 -21.07 12.80 0.43
C ILE A 481 -21.72 13.79 -0.52
N LEU A 482 -22.81 14.39 -0.06
CA LEU A 482 -23.54 15.45 -0.76
C LEU A 482 -23.24 16.78 -0.10
N SER A 483 -22.67 17.69 -0.88
CA SER A 483 -22.24 19.03 -0.46
C SER A 483 -22.61 20.03 -1.55
N GLU A 484 -23.44 21.03 -1.22
CA GLU A 484 -23.95 22.03 -2.17
C GLU A 484 -24.53 21.37 -3.44
N ALA A 485 -23.87 21.59 -4.58
CA ALA A 485 -24.22 21.08 -5.89
C ALA A 485 -23.40 19.84 -6.29
N ASN A 486 -22.66 19.19 -5.38
CA ASN A 486 -21.77 18.09 -5.71
C ASN A 486 -22.12 16.80 -4.95
N VAL A 487 -21.86 15.67 -5.61
CA VAL A 487 -21.77 14.35 -4.97
C VAL A 487 -20.35 13.83 -5.10
N THR A 488 -19.78 13.40 -3.98
CA THR A 488 -18.38 12.98 -3.84
C THR A 488 -18.29 11.61 -3.19
N TRP A 489 -17.47 10.72 -3.75
CA TRP A 489 -17.22 9.39 -3.19
C TRP A 489 -15.84 8.87 -3.59
N LEU A 490 -15.45 7.72 -3.05
CA LEU A 490 -14.18 7.09 -3.35
C LEU A 490 -14.36 6.02 -4.45
N LEU A 491 -13.53 6.13 -5.49
CA LEU A 491 -13.34 5.08 -6.49
C LEU A 491 -12.17 4.19 -6.03
N PRO A 492 -12.35 2.87 -5.94
CA PRO A 492 -11.27 1.96 -5.56
C PRO A 492 -10.29 1.72 -6.70
N SER A 493 -9.20 1.04 -6.37
CA SER A 493 -8.28 0.49 -7.37
C SER A 493 -9.00 -0.52 -8.27
N GLY A 494 -8.76 -0.44 -9.58
CA GLY A 494 -9.41 -1.23 -10.61
C GLY A 494 -10.20 -0.36 -11.59
N GLU A 495 -11.25 -0.95 -12.17
CA GLU A 495 -12.18 -0.27 -13.07
C GLU A 495 -13.44 0.14 -12.32
N SER A 496 -13.79 1.42 -12.41
CA SER A 496 -15.06 1.98 -11.97
C SER A 496 -15.87 2.44 -13.17
N LYS A 497 -17.13 2.02 -13.23
CA LYS A 497 -18.16 2.50 -14.16
C LYS A 497 -19.12 3.40 -13.41
N ILE A 498 -19.35 4.60 -13.93
CA ILE A 498 -20.17 5.62 -13.29
C ILE A 498 -21.27 6.02 -14.26
N ASP A 499 -22.51 5.89 -13.83
CA ASP A 499 -23.67 6.39 -14.55
C ASP A 499 -23.83 7.89 -14.25
N CYS A 500 -23.60 8.67 -15.29
CA CYS A 500 -23.75 10.12 -15.34
C CYS A 500 -24.81 10.53 -16.37
N SER A 501 -25.79 9.67 -16.68
CA SER A 501 -26.86 9.94 -17.64
C SER A 501 -27.60 11.26 -17.38
N THR A 502 -27.76 11.64 -16.11
CA THR A 502 -28.40 12.90 -15.67
C THR A 502 -27.43 14.08 -15.50
N ASN A 503 -26.14 13.90 -15.79
CA ASN A 503 -25.07 14.83 -15.42
C ASN A 503 -24.14 15.17 -16.60
N VAL A 504 -24.54 14.85 -17.83
CA VAL A 504 -23.77 15.19 -19.02
C VAL A 504 -23.61 16.72 -19.12
N ASN A 505 -22.40 17.17 -19.47
CA ASN A 505 -21.95 18.55 -19.50
C ASN A 505 -21.75 19.25 -18.15
N GLN A 506 -21.87 18.53 -17.03
CA GLN A 506 -21.57 19.06 -15.70
C GLN A 506 -20.09 18.89 -15.34
N HIS A 507 -19.59 19.69 -14.40
CA HIS A 507 -18.20 19.55 -13.97
C HIS A 507 -17.99 18.28 -13.12
N CYS A 508 -16.78 17.74 -13.22
CA CYS A 508 -16.33 16.63 -12.41
C CYS A 508 -14.83 16.75 -12.09
N GLY A 509 -14.35 15.87 -11.22
CA GLY A 509 -12.94 15.76 -10.93
C GLY A 509 -12.51 14.46 -10.30
N ILE A 510 -11.22 14.18 -10.45
CA ILE A 510 -10.51 13.03 -9.89
C ILE A 510 -9.41 13.57 -8.96
N LEU A 511 -9.57 13.34 -7.67
CA LEU A 511 -8.76 13.93 -6.60
C LEU A 511 -7.92 12.85 -5.88
N PRO A 512 -6.58 12.89 -6.00
CA PRO A 512 -5.66 11.92 -5.41
C PRO A 512 -5.36 12.23 -3.94
N VAL A 513 -6.39 12.31 -3.10
CA VAL A 513 -6.27 12.77 -1.69
C VAL A 513 -5.47 11.80 -0.81
N GLY A 514 -5.54 10.49 -1.07
CA GLY A 514 -4.78 9.49 -0.32
C GLY A 514 -3.29 9.40 -0.69
N GLY A 515 -2.83 10.15 -1.69
CA GLY A 515 -1.47 10.09 -2.23
C GLY A 515 -1.45 10.01 -3.76
N PRO A 516 -0.25 10.00 -4.38
CA PRO A 516 -0.13 9.87 -5.83
C PRO A 516 -0.87 8.63 -6.37
N ALA A 517 -1.72 8.84 -7.38
CA ALA A 517 -2.56 7.81 -7.96
C ALA A 517 -2.35 7.74 -9.47
N PHE A 518 -1.99 6.56 -9.98
CA PHE A 518 -1.88 6.33 -11.41
C PHE A 518 -3.26 6.03 -12.01
N VAL A 519 -3.76 6.95 -12.85
CA VAL A 519 -4.96 6.78 -13.66
C VAL A 519 -4.55 6.31 -15.05
N SER A 520 -4.73 5.02 -15.29
CA SER A 520 -4.36 4.36 -16.55
C SER A 520 -5.21 4.82 -17.72
N GLU A 521 -6.50 4.98 -17.50
CA GLU A 521 -7.44 5.39 -18.54
C GLU A 521 -8.70 5.99 -17.89
N THR A 522 -9.23 7.04 -18.50
CA THR A 522 -10.64 7.41 -18.34
C THR A 522 -11.29 7.43 -19.71
N ASP A 523 -12.57 7.09 -19.76
CA ASP A 523 -13.41 7.27 -20.94
C ASP A 523 -14.67 8.04 -20.58
N GLY A 524 -15.05 8.95 -21.48
CA GLY A 524 -16.26 9.74 -21.37
C GLY A 524 -16.11 11.12 -20.74
N LEU A 525 -14.90 11.55 -20.39
CA LEU A 525 -14.61 12.92 -19.94
C LEU A 525 -14.19 13.81 -21.12
N GLU A 526 -14.31 15.14 -20.97
CA GLU A 526 -13.76 16.11 -21.91
C GLU A 526 -12.24 15.97 -22.00
N TRP A 527 -11.58 15.94 -20.84
CA TRP A 527 -10.14 15.69 -20.74
C TRP A 527 -9.93 14.29 -20.18
N ASN A 528 -10.00 13.29 -21.06
CA ASN A 528 -9.68 11.92 -20.68
C ASN A 528 -8.21 11.79 -20.29
N LEU A 529 -7.97 11.07 -19.21
CA LEU A 529 -6.62 10.73 -18.74
C LEU A 529 -6.18 9.43 -19.40
N LYS A 530 -4.93 9.38 -19.84
CA LYS A 530 -4.28 8.15 -20.32
C LYS A 530 -2.88 8.07 -19.75
N ASN A 531 -2.64 7.05 -18.92
CA ASN A 531 -1.39 6.78 -18.22
C ASN A 531 -0.84 8.01 -17.48
N GLN A 532 -1.70 8.68 -16.70
CA GLN A 532 -1.34 9.89 -15.96
C GLN A 532 -1.19 9.58 -14.48
N VAL A 533 -0.20 10.21 -13.82
CA VAL A 533 -0.11 10.22 -12.36
C VAL A 533 -0.82 11.48 -11.85
N CYS A 534 -1.91 11.29 -11.11
CA CYS A 534 -2.56 12.35 -10.38
C CYS A 534 -1.94 12.48 -8.97
N SER A 535 -1.46 13.66 -8.60
CA SER A 535 -0.92 13.92 -7.26
C SER A 535 -1.09 15.38 -6.86
N PHE A 536 -1.22 15.66 -5.55
CA PHE A 536 -1.07 17.02 -5.04
C PHE A 536 0.35 17.54 -5.33
N GLY A 537 0.45 18.80 -5.76
CA GLY A 537 1.70 19.38 -6.29
C GLY A 537 2.03 18.98 -7.74
N GLY A 538 1.24 18.09 -8.35
CA GLY A 538 1.32 17.68 -9.75
C GLY A 538 -0.03 17.83 -10.45
N LEU A 539 -0.38 16.86 -11.30
CA LEU A 539 -1.67 16.85 -11.99
C LEU A 539 -2.80 16.49 -11.01
N ILE A 540 -3.84 17.32 -10.97
CA ILE A 540 -5.14 16.96 -10.41
C ILE A 540 -6.15 17.20 -11.52
N SER A 541 -7.02 16.22 -11.80
CA SER A 541 -8.10 16.42 -12.78
C SER A 541 -9.23 17.18 -12.10
N SER A 542 -9.07 18.49 -11.95
CA SER A 542 -10.10 19.41 -11.45
C SER A 542 -10.75 20.14 -12.61
N CYS A 543 -12.04 20.50 -12.45
CA CYS A 543 -12.82 21.20 -13.48
C CYS A 543 -12.94 20.43 -14.80
N ASN A 544 -12.87 19.09 -14.76
CA ASN A 544 -13.14 18.25 -15.92
C ASN A 544 -14.65 18.29 -16.24
N ILE A 545 -15.07 17.77 -17.38
CA ILE A 545 -16.49 17.79 -17.81
C ILE A 545 -16.91 16.38 -18.22
N VAL A 546 -18.08 15.97 -17.75
CA VAL A 546 -18.73 14.71 -18.16
C VAL A 546 -19.25 14.86 -19.60
N ARG A 547 -18.86 13.96 -20.51
CA ARG A 547 -19.28 13.98 -21.93
C ARG A 547 -20.05 12.74 -22.38
N LYS A 548 -19.96 11.63 -21.65
CA LYS A 548 -20.76 10.42 -21.90
C LYS A 548 -21.68 10.14 -20.70
N ALA A 549 -22.79 9.47 -20.97
CA ALA A 549 -23.69 8.97 -19.93
C ALA A 549 -23.00 7.91 -19.07
N ASP A 550 -22.13 7.08 -19.65
CA ASP A 550 -21.31 6.12 -18.93
C ASP A 550 -19.86 6.58 -18.91
N ILE A 551 -19.34 6.85 -17.71
CA ILE A 551 -17.94 7.17 -17.48
C ILE A 551 -17.21 5.92 -17.02
N THR A 552 -16.04 5.66 -17.59
CA THR A 552 -15.12 4.65 -17.09
C THR A 552 -13.89 5.32 -16.50
N VAL A 553 -13.48 4.92 -15.30
CA VAL A 553 -12.23 5.34 -14.67
C VAL A 553 -11.45 4.10 -14.26
N ARG A 554 -10.24 3.93 -14.81
CA ARG A 554 -9.30 2.86 -14.44
C ARG A 554 -8.13 3.45 -13.67
N THR A 555 -8.07 3.17 -12.37
CA THR A 555 -7.01 3.68 -11.48
C THR A 555 -6.33 2.54 -10.73
N GLN A 556 -5.02 2.67 -10.48
CA GLN A 556 -4.27 1.68 -9.69
C GLN A 556 -4.35 1.93 -8.18
N HIS A 557 -4.76 3.13 -7.77
CA HIS A 557 -4.87 3.54 -6.37
C HIS A 557 -6.25 4.15 -6.13
N PRO A 558 -6.83 4.05 -4.92
CA PRO A 558 -8.09 4.72 -4.64
C PRO A 558 -7.98 6.23 -4.87
N VAL A 559 -8.99 6.81 -5.53
CA VAL A 559 -9.09 8.24 -5.80
C VAL A 559 -10.46 8.73 -5.38
N ILE A 560 -10.57 9.99 -5.00
CA ILE A 560 -11.87 10.61 -4.79
C ILE A 560 -12.41 11.07 -6.14
N TRP A 561 -13.63 10.67 -6.46
CA TRP A 561 -14.39 11.22 -7.56
C TRP A 561 -15.40 12.22 -7.02
N THR A 562 -15.52 13.35 -7.70
CA THR A 562 -16.54 14.36 -7.43
C THR A 562 -17.19 14.79 -8.72
N MET A 563 -18.50 15.03 -8.69
CA MET A 563 -19.23 15.59 -9.83
C MET A 563 -20.36 16.50 -9.37
N GLU A 564 -20.61 17.52 -10.19
CA GLU A 564 -21.77 18.39 -10.06
C GLU A 564 -23.05 17.60 -10.37
N VAL A 565 -24.08 17.86 -9.58
CA VAL A 565 -25.40 17.24 -9.66
C VAL A 565 -26.48 18.26 -9.91
N ILE A 566 -27.20 18.05 -11.02
CA ILE A 566 -28.38 18.83 -11.38
C ILE A 566 -29.51 18.50 -10.39
N ASP A 567 -30.27 19.49 -9.97
CA ASP A 567 -31.50 19.22 -9.21
C ASP A 567 -32.55 18.66 -10.18
N PRO A 568 -33.14 17.48 -9.94
CA PRO A 568 -34.21 16.94 -10.80
C PRO A 568 -35.43 17.85 -10.99
N THR A 569 -35.53 18.94 -10.21
CA THR A 569 -36.59 19.95 -10.33
C THR A 569 -36.18 21.24 -11.05
N GLU A 570 -34.92 21.36 -11.49
CA GLU A 570 -34.41 22.50 -12.30
C GLU A 570 -34.49 22.26 -13.81
#